data_AF-A0A8C0IR99-F1
#
_entry.id   AF-A0A8C0IR99-F1
#
_cell.length_a   1.000
_cell.length_b   1.000
_cell.length_c   1.000
_cell.angle_alpha   90.00
_cell.angle_beta   90.00
_cell.angle_gamma   90.00
#
_symmetry.space_group_name_H-M   'P 1'
#
loop_
_entity.id
_entity.type
_entity.pdbx_description
1 polymer ?
#
loop_
_entity_poly.entity_id
_entity_poly.type
_entity_poly.pdbx_seq_one_letter_code
_entity_poly.pdbx_strand_id
1 'polypeptide(L)' 'MAFPEPKPKKPELPKKLVQNLECKQGAVRAVRFNVDGNYCLTCGSDKSLKLWNPHKGTLLKTYSGHGYEVLDAAG' A
#
# COMPACT_ATOMS: atom_id res chain seq x y z
N MET A 1 40.74 -5.32 -21.64
CA MET A 1 40.62 -4.41 -20.48
C MET A 1 39.19 -3.91 -20.46
N ALA A 2 38.39 -4.30 -19.46
CA ALA A 2 37.00 -3.83 -19.34
C ALA A 2 37.00 -2.55 -18.51
N PHE A 3 36.37 -1.49 -19.03
CA PHE A 3 36.16 -0.26 -18.28
C PHE A 3 35.20 -0.52 -17.11
N PRO A 4 35.45 0.06 -15.92
CA PRO A 4 34.52 -0.05 -14.81
C PRO A 4 33.19 0.60 -15.18
N GLU A 5 32.09 -0.11 -14.94
CA GLU A 5 30.76 0.42 -15.19
C GLU A 5 30.48 1.66 -14.32
N PRO A 6 29.76 2.66 -14.85
CA PRO A 6 29.40 3.85 -14.10
C PRO A 6 28.56 3.46 -12.88
N LYS A 7 28.90 4.04 -11.72
CA LYS A 7 28.21 3.78 -10.45
C LYS A 7 26.70 4.00 -10.62
N PRO A 8 25.84 3.10 -10.10
CA PRO A 8 24.40 3.24 -10.25
C PRO A 8 23.93 4.57 -9.65
N LYS A 9 23.09 5.30 -10.40
CA LYS A 9 22.49 6.54 -9.94
C LYS A 9 21.65 6.26 -8.69
N LYS A 10 21.78 7.12 -7.67
CA LYS A 10 21.01 6.98 -6.43
C LYS A 10 19.50 7.01 -6.75
N PRO A 11 18.67 6.17 -6.11
CA PRO A 11 17.23 6.21 -6.31
C PRO A 11 16.69 7.59 -5.97
N GLU A 12 15.97 8.21 -6.91
CA GLU A 12 15.31 9.48 -6.64
C GLU A 12 14.06 9.23 -5.80
N LEU A 13 13.94 9.95 -4.68
CA LEU A 13 12.77 9.87 -3.81
C LEU A 13 11.55 10.46 -4.52
N PRO A 14 10.35 9.87 -4.36
CA PRO A 14 9.14 10.42 -4.94
C PRO A 14 8.84 11.80 -4.35
N LYS A 15 8.76 12.82 -5.23
CA LYS A 15 8.45 14.22 -4.87
C LYS A 15 7.00 14.61 -5.16
N LYS A 16 6.24 13.72 -5.82
CA LYS A 16 4.87 13.98 -6.26
C LYS A 16 3.96 12.87 -5.78
N LEU A 17 2.76 13.26 -5.32
CA LEU A 17 1.67 12.34 -5.05
C LEU A 17 1.25 11.69 -6.38
N VAL A 18 1.34 10.37 -6.45
CA VAL A 18 0.99 9.61 -7.66
C VAL A 18 -0.50 9.28 -7.67
N GLN A 19 -1.05 8.88 -6.52
CA GLN A 19 -2.44 8.46 -6.38
C GLN A 19 -3.00 8.84 -5.01
N ASN A 20 -4.32 9.07 -4.96
CA ASN A 20 -5.09 9.26 -3.74
C ASN A 20 -6.16 8.16 -3.66
N LEU A 21 -6.21 7.41 -2.56
CA LEU A 21 -7.13 6.31 -2.36
C LEU A 21 -8.11 6.64 -1.23
N GLU A 22 -9.36 6.92 -1.58
CA GLU A 22 -10.41 7.12 -0.59
C GLU A 22 -10.97 5.78 -0.09
N CYS A 23 -10.37 5.28 0.99
CA CYS A 23 -10.73 3.97 1.53
C CYS A 23 -12.09 3.93 2.27
N LYS A 24 -12.64 5.09 2.67
CA LYS A 24 -13.92 5.21 3.42
C LYS A 24 -14.01 4.26 4.63
N GLN A 25 -12.89 4.04 5.33
CA GLN A 25 -12.79 3.12 6.48
C GLN A 25 -12.82 3.81 7.85
N GLY A 26 -13.16 5.11 7.88
CA GLY A 26 -12.95 5.93 9.07
C GLY A 26 -11.47 6.12 9.37
N ALA A 27 -11.06 5.97 10.62
CA ALA A 27 -9.66 6.00 10.99
C ALA A 27 -8.92 4.79 10.42
N VAL A 28 -8.02 5.05 9.46
CA VAL A 28 -7.09 4.05 8.93
C VAL A 28 -5.97 3.87 9.95
N ARG A 29 -5.82 2.65 10.45
CA ARG A 29 -4.86 2.33 11.50
C ARG A 29 -3.55 1.78 10.95
N ALA A 30 -3.62 1.01 9.87
CA ALA A 30 -2.42 0.55 9.17
C ALA A 30 -2.62 0.45 7.66
N VAL A 31 -1.49 0.56 6.95
CA VAL A 31 -1.37 0.39 5.50
C VAL A 31 -0.12 -0.45 5.23
N ARG A 32 -0.24 -1.50 4.42
CA ARG A 32 0.88 -2.37 4.02
C ARG A 32 0.91 -2.57 2.51
N PHE A 33 2.09 -2.51 1.92
CA PHE A 33 2.31 -2.96 0.56
C PHE A 33 2.81 -4.40 0.55
N ASN A 34 2.52 -5.14 -0.52
CA ASN A 34 3.21 -6.39 -0.78
C ASN A 34 4.67 -6.10 -1.20
N VAL A 35 5.51 -7.14 -1.18
CA VAL A 35 6.94 -7.05 -1.54
C VAL A 35 7.15 -6.43 -2.93
N ASP A 36 6.29 -6.78 -3.90
CA ASP A 36 6.38 -6.26 -5.27
C ASP A 36 5.73 -4.87 -5.46
N GLY A 37 5.07 -4.31 -4.44
CA GLY A 37 4.35 -3.03 -4.52
C GLY A 37 3.06 -3.02 -5.36
N ASN A 38 2.71 -4.13 -6.00
CA ASN A 38 1.51 -4.29 -6.84
C ASN A 38 0.18 -4.25 -6.07
N TYR A 39 0.22 -4.48 -4.76
CA TYR A 39 -0.97 -4.54 -3.91
C TYR A 39 -0.76 -3.75 -2.62
N CYS A 40 -1.81 -3.06 -2.19
CA CYS A 40 -1.84 -2.29 -0.96
C CYS A 40 -3.02 -2.74 -0.10
N LEU A 41 -2.77 -3.07 1.15
CA LEU A 41 -3.76 -3.47 2.13
C LEU A 41 -3.96 -2.33 3.13
N THR A 42 -5.21 -1.92 3.34
CA THR A 42 -5.59 -0.91 4.34
C THR A 42 -6.51 -1.53 5.38
N CYS A 43 -6.32 -1.15 6.64
CA CYS A 43 -7.20 -1.58 7.73
C CYS A 43 -7.55 -0.40 8.64
N GLY A 44 -8.75 -0.43 9.23
CA GLY A 44 -9.24 0.69 10.03
C GLY A 44 -10.39 0.36 10.96
N SER A 45 -11.01 1.42 11.48
CA SER A 45 -12.12 1.32 12.45
C SER A 45 -13.41 0.74 11.86
N ASP A 46 -13.53 0.67 10.53
CA ASP A 46 -14.62 -0.01 9.81
C ASP A 46 -14.59 -1.55 9.95
N LYS A 47 -13.68 -2.10 10.78
CA LYS A 47 -13.54 -3.54 11.07
C LYS A 47 -13.29 -4.39 9.81
N SER A 48 -12.87 -3.72 8.75
CA SER A 48 -12.68 -4.28 7.43
C SER A 48 -11.24 -4.06 6.99
N LEU A 49 -10.70 -5.01 6.24
CA LEU A 49 -9.48 -4.81 5.48
C LEU A 49 -9.86 -4.60 4.02
N LYS A 50 -9.22 -3.67 3.34
CA LYS A 50 -9.44 -3.42 1.91
C LYS A 50 -8.14 -3.61 1.17
N LEU A 51 -8.19 -4.42 0.12
CA LEU A 51 -7.09 -4.67 -0.78
C LEU A 51 -7.26 -3.81 -2.02
N TRP A 52 -6.21 -3.08 -2.37
CA TRP A 52 -6.19 -2.10 -3.43
C TRP A 52 -5.08 -2.43 -4.43
N ASN A 53 -5.33 -2.07 -5.69
CA ASN A 53 -4.28 -1.92 -6.68
C ASN A 53 -3.81 -0.45 -6.65
N PRO A 54 -2.60 -0.14 -6.15
CA PRO A 54 -2.12 1.23 -6.02
C PRO A 54 -1.80 1.90 -7.37
N HIS A 55 -1.55 1.12 -8.43
CA HIS A 55 -1.30 1.67 -9.77
C HIS A 55 -2.59 2.11 -10.47
N LYS A 56 -3.66 1.32 -10.32
CA LYS A 56 -4.97 1.59 -10.93
C LYS A 56 -5.92 2.37 -10.00
N GLY A 57 -5.57 2.53 -8.74
CA GLY A 57 -6.42 3.11 -7.70
C GLY A 57 -7.71 2.34 -7.44
N THR A 58 -7.75 1.04 -7.76
CA THR A 58 -8.98 0.25 -7.72
C THR A 58 -9.05 -0.59 -6.44
N LEU A 59 -10.22 -0.60 -5.79
CA LEU A 59 -10.53 -1.54 -4.72
C LEU A 59 -10.73 -2.93 -5.33
N LEU A 60 -9.84 -3.86 -4.99
CA LEU A 60 -9.90 -5.23 -5.47
C LEU A 60 -10.83 -6.08 -4.61
N LYS A 61 -10.72 -5.93 -3.28
CA LYS A 61 -11.49 -6.75 -2.35
C LYS A 61 -11.64 -6.10 -0.99
N THR A 62 -12.77 -6.35 -0.35
CA THR A 62 -13.01 -6.02 1.05
C THR A 62 -13.11 -7.32 1.83
N TYR A 63 -12.32 -7.44 2.88
CA TYR A 63 -12.36 -8.53 3.85
C TYR A 63 -13.11 -8.03 5.08
N SER A 64 -14.29 -8.60 5.30
CA SER A 64 -15.11 -8.41 6.49
C SER A 64 -15.09 -9.68 7.33
N GLY A 65 -15.20 -9.54 8.65
CA GLY A 65 -15.18 -10.67 9.58
C GLY A 65 -14.64 -10.33 10.96
N HIS A 66 -13.92 -9.21 11.10
CA HIS A 66 -13.46 -8.77 12.41
C HIS A 66 -14.62 -8.20 13.24
N GLY A 67 -14.77 -8.68 14.48
CA GLY A 67 -15.81 -8.19 15.40
C GLY A 67 -15.56 -6.77 15.93
N TYR A 68 -14.30 -6.34 15.88
CA TYR A 68 -13.81 -5.05 16.35
C TYR A 68 -12.92 -4.39 15.28
N GLU A 69 -12.48 -3.17 15.59
CA GLU A 69 -11.57 -2.43 14.71
C GLU A 69 -10.23 -3.14 14.51
N VAL A 70 -9.68 -2.99 13.31
CA VAL A 70 -8.44 -3.66 12.95
C VAL A 70 -7.28 -2.69 13.16
N LEU A 71 -6.45 -3.01 14.16
CA LEU A 71 -5.37 -2.14 14.60
C LEU A 71 -4.13 -2.18 13.69
N ASP A 72 -3.79 -3.37 13.22
CA ASP A 72 -2.67 -3.58 12.29
C ASP A 72 -2.98 -4.75 11.37
N ALA A 73 -2.29 -4.79 10.25
CA ALA A 73 -2.22 -5.92 9.36
C ALA A 73 -0.75 -6.17 9.03
N ALA A 74 -0.35 -7.44 9.08
CA ALA A 74 0.99 -7.89 8.72
C ALA A 74 0.88 -9.09 7.80
N GLY A 75 1.86 -9.21 6.89
CA GLY A 75 2.03 -10.29 5.94
C GLY A 75 3.49 -10.45 5.61
#